data_AF-A0A501PUG3-F1
#
_entry.id   AF-A0A501PUG3-F1
#
_cell.length_a   1.000
_cell.length_b   1.000
_cell.length_c   1.000
_cell.angle_alpha   90.00
_cell.angle_beta   90.00
_cell.angle_gamma   90.00
#
_symmetry.space_group_name_H-M   'P 1'
#
loop_
_entity.id
_entity.type
_entity.pdbx_description
1 polymer ?
#
loop_
_entity_poly.entity_id
_entity_poly.type
_entity_poly.pdbx_seq_one_letter_code
_entity_poly.pdbx_strand_id
1 'polypeptide(L)'
;MSNIDFYFDFISPYAYLANSQLPALARKYGYSISYKPIDLKAAKLAAGNTGPATAQMPAKLKYAMADFARWSKKYDVPLAFANVIPVTERANKGVFFAVEKGQAEEYVNALWKATFGSAGDFNSDELLSSVASEMGWSPEEFLEFVESDEAGRLYDEGNKAAQDRGVFGAPIMMVGEEMWWGNDRLDLLEEFLAEQSGS
;
A
#
# COMPACT_ATOMS: atom_id res chain seq x y z
N MET A 1 -8.19 -21.07 -3.11
CA MET A 1 -7.90 -20.16 -1.97
C MET A 1 -8.58 -18.84 -2.27
N SER A 2 -9.39 -18.35 -1.34
CA SER A 2 -10.00 -17.03 -1.47
C SER A 2 -8.96 -15.95 -1.16
N ASN A 3 -9.04 -14.82 -1.84
CA ASN A 3 -7.99 -13.81 -1.84
C ASN A 3 -8.57 -12.42 -1.53
N ILE A 4 -7.83 -11.64 -0.74
CA ILE A 4 -8.13 -10.23 -0.48
C ILE A 4 -7.27 -9.41 -1.43
N ASP A 5 -7.90 -8.67 -2.33
CA ASP A 5 -7.20 -7.69 -3.16
C ASP A 5 -6.95 -6.43 -2.33
N PHE A 6 -5.68 -6.10 -2.09
CA PHE A 6 -5.26 -4.95 -1.32
C PHE A 6 -4.68 -3.88 -2.25
N TYR A 7 -5.46 -2.84 -2.49
CA TYR A 7 -5.09 -1.69 -3.30
C TYR A 7 -4.46 -0.60 -2.43
N PHE A 8 -3.24 -0.20 -2.76
CA PHE A 8 -2.50 0.79 -1.97
C PHE A 8 -1.54 1.62 -2.80
N ASP A 9 -1.08 2.72 -2.21
CA ASP A 9 0.06 3.49 -2.68
C ASP A 9 0.97 3.69 -1.45
N PHE A 10 2.28 3.51 -1.62
CA PHE A 10 3.24 3.69 -0.54
C PHE A 10 3.16 5.08 0.13
N ILE A 11 2.65 6.09 -0.58
CA ILE A 11 2.47 7.44 -0.04
C ILE A 11 1.42 7.52 1.07
N SER A 12 0.52 6.52 1.17
CA SER A 12 -0.63 6.55 2.09
C SER A 12 -0.28 6.02 3.48
N PRO A 13 -0.30 6.87 4.54
CA PRO A 13 -0.04 6.42 5.90
C PRO A 13 -1.13 5.48 6.42
N TYR A 14 -2.38 5.68 5.98
CA TYR A 14 -3.48 4.77 6.29
C TYR A 14 -3.30 3.40 5.63
N ALA A 15 -2.66 3.32 4.46
CA ALA A 15 -2.37 2.04 3.82
C ALA A 15 -1.28 1.27 4.57
N TYR A 16 -0.25 1.97 5.05
CA TYR A 16 0.73 1.37 5.96
C TYR A 16 0.07 0.81 7.24
N LEU A 17 -0.81 1.60 7.87
CA LEU A 17 -1.56 1.16 9.06
C LEU A 17 -2.45 -0.05 8.77
N ALA A 18 -3.13 -0.07 7.63
CA ALA A 18 -3.95 -1.23 7.24
C ALA A 18 -3.08 -2.48 7.00
N ASN A 19 -1.97 -2.32 6.30
CA ASN A 19 -1.05 -3.41 6.00
C ASN A 19 -0.38 -4.01 7.24
N SER A 20 -0.20 -3.25 8.32
CA SER A 20 0.38 -3.83 9.53
C SER A 20 -0.54 -4.85 10.21
N GLN A 21 -1.84 -4.81 9.92
CA GLN A 21 -2.86 -5.68 10.51
C GLN A 21 -3.37 -6.73 9.51
N LEU A 22 -3.55 -6.35 8.24
CA LEU A 22 -4.21 -7.14 7.22
C LEU A 22 -3.61 -8.55 7.00
N PRO A 23 -2.28 -8.77 6.97
CA PRO A 23 -1.70 -10.10 6.80
C PRO A 23 -2.07 -11.08 7.91
N ALA A 24 -2.05 -10.63 9.17
CA ALA A 24 -2.47 -11.46 10.30
C ALA A 24 -3.96 -11.80 10.22
N LEU A 25 -4.79 -10.81 9.87
CA LEU A 25 -6.22 -10.99 9.66
C LEU A 25 -6.52 -11.98 8.53
N ALA A 26 -5.87 -11.83 7.37
CA ALA A 26 -6.04 -12.72 6.23
C ALA A 26 -5.69 -14.18 6.59
N ARG A 27 -4.53 -14.39 7.23
CA ARG A 27 -4.10 -15.72 7.69
C ARG A 27 -5.06 -16.35 8.68
N LYS A 28 -5.64 -15.57 9.61
CA LYS A 28 -6.61 -16.05 10.62
C LYS A 28 -7.81 -16.74 9.97
N TYR A 29 -8.24 -16.26 8.80
CA TYR A 29 -9.42 -16.79 8.07
C TYR A 29 -9.05 -17.61 6.82
N GLY A 30 -7.76 -17.94 6.62
CA GLY A 30 -7.31 -18.77 5.49
C GLY A 30 -7.30 -18.06 4.14
N TYR A 31 -7.22 -16.73 4.12
CA TYR A 31 -7.12 -15.91 2.92
C TYR A 31 -5.66 -15.57 2.60
N SER A 32 -5.36 -15.43 1.30
CA SER A 32 -4.14 -14.78 0.81
C SER A 32 -4.39 -13.30 0.51
N ILE A 33 -3.34 -12.51 0.37
CA ILE A 33 -3.41 -11.11 -0.06
C ILE A 33 -2.78 -10.98 -1.44
N SER A 34 -3.49 -10.33 -2.36
CA SER A 34 -2.90 -9.82 -3.60
C SER A 34 -2.62 -8.34 -3.46
N TYR A 35 -1.33 -8.01 -3.38
CA TYR A 35 -0.83 -6.66 -3.29
C TYR A 35 -0.94 -5.98 -4.66
N LYS A 36 -1.72 -4.89 -4.72
CA LYS A 36 -2.02 -4.15 -5.95
C LYS A 36 -1.61 -2.68 -5.78
N PRO A 37 -0.39 -2.30 -6.17
CA PRO A 37 0.03 -0.91 -6.11
C PRO A 37 -0.79 -0.08 -7.11
N ILE A 38 -1.14 1.15 -6.73
CA ILE A 38 -1.85 2.11 -7.58
C ILE A 38 -1.20 3.50 -7.46
N ASP A 39 -1.45 4.33 -8.47
CA ASP A 39 -1.25 5.77 -8.40
C ASP A 39 -2.47 6.39 -7.70
N LEU A 40 -2.29 6.77 -6.44
CA LEU A 40 -3.36 7.36 -5.65
C LEU A 40 -3.88 8.68 -6.23
N LYS A 41 -3.03 9.47 -6.88
CA LYS A 41 -3.43 10.73 -7.50
C LYS A 41 -4.32 10.45 -8.72
N ALA A 42 -3.93 9.49 -9.56
CA ALA A 42 -4.72 9.09 -10.72
C ALA A 42 -6.07 8.48 -10.31
N ALA A 43 -6.09 7.59 -9.31
CA ALA A 43 -7.33 6.98 -8.80
C ALA A 43 -8.32 8.03 -8.27
N LYS A 44 -7.83 9.00 -7.48
CA LYS A 44 -8.65 10.12 -7.00
C LYS A 44 -9.21 10.96 -8.15
N LEU A 45 -8.40 11.28 -9.14
CA LEU A 45 -8.82 12.09 -10.29
C LEU A 45 -9.90 11.36 -11.11
N ALA A 46 -9.72 10.07 -11.38
CA ALA A 46 -10.69 9.24 -12.08
C ALA A 46 -12.05 9.18 -11.35
N ALA A 47 -12.03 9.20 -10.02
CA ALA A 47 -13.23 9.27 -9.18
C ALA A 47 -13.83 10.68 -9.05
N GLY A 48 -13.32 11.68 -9.78
CA GLY A 48 -13.80 13.06 -9.75
C GLY A 48 -13.33 13.89 -8.54
N ASN A 49 -12.39 13.37 -7.73
CA ASN A 49 -11.82 14.09 -6.61
C ASN A 49 -10.65 14.99 -7.07
N THR A 50 -10.98 16.21 -7.46
CA THR A 50 -10.04 17.25 -7.91
C THR A 50 -9.57 18.19 -6.80
N GLY A 51 -10.00 17.95 -5.55
CA GLY A 51 -9.63 18.77 -4.41
C GLY A 51 -8.15 18.63 -4.01
N PRO A 52 -7.62 19.60 -3.25
CA PRO A 52 -6.23 19.56 -2.79
C PRO A 52 -5.97 18.31 -1.92
N ALA A 53 -4.71 17.87 -1.88
CA ALA A 53 -4.30 16.80 -0.99
C ALA A 53 -4.46 17.21 0.48
N THR A 54 -4.64 16.24 1.39
CA THR A 54 -4.74 16.52 2.84
C THR A 54 -3.54 17.33 3.34
N ALA A 55 -2.33 17.06 2.84
CA ALA A 55 -1.11 17.79 3.16
C ALA A 55 -1.17 19.30 2.83
N GLN A 56 -2.04 19.70 1.91
CA GLN A 56 -2.22 21.10 1.49
C GLN A 56 -3.36 21.80 2.25
N MET A 57 -4.05 21.11 3.14
CA MET A 57 -5.18 21.64 3.92
C MET A 57 -4.83 21.67 5.42
N PRO A 58 -4.36 22.82 5.98
CA PRO A 58 -3.79 22.87 7.33
C PRO A 58 -4.70 22.30 8.44
N ALA A 59 -6.01 22.59 8.39
CA ALA A 59 -6.95 22.07 9.36
C ALA A 59 -7.11 20.54 9.28
N LYS A 60 -7.19 20.00 8.06
CA LYS A 60 -7.31 18.55 7.82
C LYS A 60 -6.00 17.83 8.13
N LEU A 61 -4.85 18.42 7.78
CA LEU A 61 -3.53 17.90 8.10
C LEU A 61 -3.34 17.80 9.62
N LYS A 62 -3.69 18.86 10.38
CA LYS A 62 -3.61 18.85 11.85
C LYS A 62 -4.43 17.71 12.46
N TYR A 63 -5.64 17.49 11.95
CA TYR A 63 -6.46 16.35 12.37
C TYR A 63 -5.81 15.02 12.00
N ALA A 64 -5.39 14.84 10.74
CA ALA A 64 -4.80 13.61 10.24
C ALA A 64 -3.55 13.22 11.05
N MET A 65 -2.67 14.17 11.38
CA MET A 65 -1.50 13.90 12.22
C MET A 65 -1.86 13.39 13.62
N ALA A 66 -2.90 13.97 14.25
CA ALA A 66 -3.38 13.49 15.54
C ALA A 66 -4.04 12.10 15.43
N ASP A 67 -4.71 11.83 14.31
CA ASP A 67 -5.34 10.54 14.03
C ASP A 67 -4.32 9.44 13.76
N PHE A 68 -3.29 9.73 12.95
CA PHE A 68 -2.13 8.86 12.72
C PHE A 68 -1.47 8.44 14.04
N ALA A 69 -1.27 9.39 14.97
CA ALA A 69 -0.70 9.08 16.28
C ALA A 69 -1.60 8.14 17.12
N ARG A 70 -2.94 8.25 17.00
CA ARG A 70 -3.88 7.35 17.69
C ARG A 70 -3.84 5.95 17.11
N TRP A 71 -3.86 5.82 15.78
CA TRP A 71 -3.81 4.53 15.11
C TRP A 71 -2.46 3.84 15.28
N SER A 72 -1.36 4.57 15.13
CA SER A 72 0.00 4.09 15.42
C SER A 72 0.09 3.52 16.84
N LYS A 73 -0.45 4.23 17.84
CA LYS A 73 -0.54 3.72 19.22
C LYS A 73 -1.46 2.50 19.37
N LYS A 74 -2.63 2.49 18.70
CA LYS A 74 -3.59 1.39 18.77
C LYS A 74 -3.01 0.09 18.20
N TYR A 75 -2.26 0.19 17.10
CA TYR A 75 -1.67 -0.94 16.38
C TYR A 75 -0.24 -1.28 16.82
N ASP A 76 0.34 -0.49 17.73
CA ASP A 76 1.73 -0.64 18.18
C ASP A 76 2.74 -0.64 17.02
N VAL A 77 2.59 0.32 16.10
CA VAL A 77 3.45 0.46 14.91
C VAL A 77 4.08 1.85 14.83
N PRO A 78 5.39 1.96 14.56
CA PRO A 78 6.05 3.26 14.40
C PRO A 78 5.55 3.97 13.15
N LEU A 79 5.27 5.28 13.25
CA LEU A 79 4.84 6.09 12.12
C LEU A 79 5.55 7.45 12.16
N ALA A 80 6.58 7.57 11.35
CA ALA A 80 7.40 8.76 11.15
C ALA A 80 7.15 9.33 9.76
N PHE A 81 7.26 10.65 9.62
CA PHE A 81 7.04 11.34 8.35
C PHE A 81 8.32 12.07 7.92
N ALA A 82 8.66 11.95 6.64
CA ALA A 82 9.66 12.82 6.03
C ALA A 82 9.11 14.24 5.84
N ASN A 83 9.99 15.23 5.79
CA ASN A 83 9.62 16.65 5.58
C ASN A 83 9.28 16.99 4.12
N VAL A 84 9.35 16.01 3.21
CA VAL A 84 9.08 16.16 1.78
C VAL A 84 7.95 15.25 1.35
N ILE A 85 7.17 15.66 0.35
CA ILE A 85 6.14 14.82 -0.24
C ILE A 85 6.85 13.69 -1.00
N PRO A 86 6.60 12.41 -0.68
CA PRO A 86 7.32 11.33 -1.31
C PRO A 86 6.92 11.10 -2.76
N VAL A 87 7.89 10.69 -3.59
CA VAL A 87 7.65 10.13 -4.92
C VAL A 87 7.70 8.61 -4.78
N THR A 88 6.60 7.93 -5.12
CA THR A 88 6.41 6.51 -4.81
C THR A 88 6.29 5.60 -6.02
N GLU A 89 6.42 6.13 -7.24
CA GLU A 89 6.20 5.34 -8.45
C GLU A 89 7.16 4.15 -8.58
N ARG A 90 8.48 4.36 -8.36
CA ARG A 90 9.50 3.30 -8.42
C ARG A 90 9.23 2.22 -7.35
N ALA A 91 8.92 2.66 -6.14
CA ALA A 91 8.52 1.81 -5.03
C ALA A 91 7.26 0.98 -5.36
N ASN A 92 6.23 1.61 -5.90
CA ASN A 92 4.98 0.97 -6.33
C ASN A 92 5.26 -0.06 -7.44
N LYS A 93 6.07 0.28 -8.44
CA LYS A 93 6.52 -0.63 -9.50
C LYS A 93 7.29 -1.84 -8.95
N GLY A 94 8.11 -1.65 -7.93
CA GLY A 94 8.88 -2.72 -7.28
C GLY A 94 8.01 -3.87 -6.72
N VAL A 95 6.73 -3.62 -6.45
CA VAL A 95 5.80 -4.68 -6.02
C VAL A 95 5.63 -5.75 -7.10
N PHE A 96 5.67 -5.40 -8.39
CA PHE A 96 5.55 -6.39 -9.46
C PHE A 96 6.76 -7.34 -9.50
N PHE A 97 7.97 -6.81 -9.31
CA PHE A 97 9.17 -7.63 -9.13
C PHE A 97 9.02 -8.57 -7.94
N ALA A 98 8.54 -8.04 -6.81
CA ALA A 98 8.32 -8.82 -5.59
C ALA A 98 7.27 -9.93 -5.80
N VAL A 99 6.20 -9.67 -6.56
CA VAL A 99 5.19 -10.66 -6.94
C VAL A 99 5.80 -11.79 -7.77
N GLU A 100 6.64 -11.49 -8.76
CA GLU A 100 7.33 -12.51 -9.55
C GLU A 100 8.27 -13.39 -8.70
N LYS A 101 8.88 -12.81 -7.66
CA LYS A 101 9.72 -13.54 -6.69
C LYS A 101 8.92 -14.29 -5.62
N GLY A 102 7.59 -14.10 -5.55
CA GLY A 102 6.75 -14.66 -4.50
C GLY A 102 6.97 -14.05 -3.11
N GLN A 103 7.46 -12.80 -3.05
CA GLN A 103 7.87 -12.09 -1.84
C GLN A 103 7.20 -10.71 -1.70
N ALA A 104 5.97 -10.58 -2.21
CA ALA A 104 5.24 -9.30 -2.24
C ALA A 104 4.95 -8.75 -0.84
N GLU A 105 4.51 -9.60 0.10
CA GLU A 105 4.24 -9.18 1.49
C GLU A 105 5.52 -8.68 2.16
N GLU A 106 6.62 -9.41 2.01
CA GLU A 106 7.92 -9.10 2.60
C GLU A 106 8.46 -7.77 2.05
N TYR A 107 8.38 -7.54 0.74
CA TYR A 107 8.80 -6.29 0.11
C TYR A 107 8.01 -5.09 0.63
N VAL A 108 6.69 -5.21 0.63
CA VAL A 108 5.79 -4.14 1.08
C VAL A 108 6.05 -3.80 2.56
N ASN A 109 6.25 -4.81 3.40
CA ASN A 109 6.61 -4.64 4.81
C ASN A 109 7.98 -3.98 4.98
N ALA A 110 9.01 -4.46 4.27
CA ALA A 110 10.37 -3.93 4.35
C ALA A 110 10.43 -2.47 3.93
N LEU A 111 9.78 -2.12 2.81
CA LEU A 111 9.81 -0.77 2.27
C LEU A 111 9.09 0.23 3.18
N TRP A 112 7.90 -0.11 3.70
CA TRP A 112 7.22 0.75 4.67
C TRP A 112 7.98 0.88 5.99
N LYS A 113 8.65 -0.18 6.45
CA LYS A 113 9.51 -0.11 7.63
C LYS A 113 10.71 0.81 7.41
N ALA A 114 11.34 0.76 6.24
CA ALA A 114 12.47 1.63 5.89
C ALA A 114 12.07 3.11 5.75
N THR A 115 10.80 3.40 5.48
CA THR A 115 10.29 4.75 5.19
C THR A 115 9.48 5.32 6.34
N PHE A 116 8.31 4.79 6.64
CA PHE A 116 7.51 5.25 7.77
C PHE A 116 8.05 4.77 9.12
N GLY A 117 8.91 3.75 9.16
CA GLY A 117 9.63 3.38 10.39
C GLY A 117 10.88 4.23 10.67
N SER A 118 11.54 4.77 9.62
CA SER A 118 12.87 5.40 9.73
C SER A 118 13.05 6.73 8.96
N ALA A 119 11.98 7.30 8.41
CA ALA A 119 11.95 8.51 7.57
C ALA A 119 12.78 8.44 6.26
N GLY A 120 12.88 7.27 5.63
CA GLY A 120 13.53 7.09 4.32
C GLY A 120 12.77 7.67 3.11
N ASP A 121 13.49 7.88 2.01
CA ASP A 121 12.95 8.36 0.73
C ASP A 121 12.62 7.20 -0.23
N PHE A 122 11.35 7.08 -0.63
CA PHE A 122 10.87 6.03 -1.54
C PHE A 122 11.48 6.09 -2.95
N ASN A 123 12.06 7.23 -3.34
CA ASN A 123 12.63 7.43 -4.66
C ASN A 123 14.16 7.30 -4.71
N SER A 124 14.80 7.05 -3.56
CA SER A 124 16.26 6.93 -3.44
C SER A 124 16.75 5.57 -3.92
N ASP A 125 17.80 5.58 -4.76
CA ASP A 125 18.50 4.36 -5.18
C ASP A 125 19.08 3.63 -3.98
N GLU A 126 19.58 4.37 -2.99
CA GLU A 126 20.16 3.81 -1.77
C GLU A 126 19.11 3.03 -0.96
N LEU A 127 17.92 3.59 -0.78
CA LEU A 127 16.84 2.92 -0.04
C LEU A 127 16.34 1.68 -0.80
N LEU A 128 16.08 1.82 -2.10
CA LEU A 128 15.59 0.73 -2.95
C LEU A 128 16.63 -0.41 -3.06
N SER A 129 17.92 -0.07 -3.20
CA SER A 129 19.01 -1.05 -3.21
C SER A 129 19.18 -1.77 -1.88
N SER A 130 19.04 -1.04 -0.76
CA SER A 130 19.11 -1.63 0.57
C SER A 130 17.99 -2.64 0.79
N VAL A 131 16.75 -2.27 0.43
CA VAL A 131 15.60 -3.17 0.52
C VAL A 131 15.78 -4.38 -0.40
N ALA A 132 16.22 -4.19 -1.64
CA ALA A 132 16.52 -5.31 -2.55
C ALA A 132 17.57 -6.28 -1.96
N SER A 133 18.63 -5.74 -1.36
CA SER A 133 19.66 -6.55 -0.69
C SER A 133 19.12 -7.33 0.50
N GLU A 134 18.29 -6.69 1.35
CA GLU A 134 17.63 -7.34 2.49
C GLU A 134 16.69 -8.47 2.05
N MET A 135 16.06 -8.31 0.89
CA MET A 135 15.19 -9.30 0.26
C MET A 135 15.96 -10.45 -0.42
N GLY A 136 17.29 -10.36 -0.51
CA GLY A 136 18.14 -11.33 -1.19
C GLY A 136 18.14 -11.22 -2.72
N TRP A 137 17.77 -10.06 -3.26
CA TRP A 137 17.77 -9.77 -4.70
C TRP A 137 19.06 -9.05 -5.12
N SER A 138 19.36 -9.04 -6.43
CA SER A 138 20.37 -8.11 -6.96
C SER A 138 19.80 -6.69 -6.93
N PRO A 139 20.46 -5.74 -6.24
CA PRO A 139 20.08 -4.34 -6.29
C PRO A 139 20.06 -3.79 -7.71
N GLU A 140 21.03 -4.18 -8.54
CA GLU A 140 21.14 -3.72 -9.92
C GLU A 140 19.94 -4.19 -10.75
N GLU A 141 19.63 -5.49 -10.73
CA GLU A 141 18.46 -6.05 -11.45
C GLU A 141 17.15 -5.40 -10.99
N PHE A 142 17.01 -5.16 -9.69
CA PHE A 142 15.81 -4.52 -9.14
C PHE A 142 15.68 -3.06 -9.56
N LEU A 143 16.76 -2.28 -9.50
CA LEU A 143 16.76 -0.88 -9.95
C LEU A 143 16.51 -0.77 -11.45
N GLU A 144 17.10 -1.64 -12.26
CA GLU A 144 16.82 -1.71 -13.70
C GLU A 144 15.35 -2.02 -13.97
N PHE A 145 14.77 -2.97 -13.21
CA PHE A 145 13.36 -3.31 -13.36
C PHE A 145 12.43 -2.12 -13.07
N VAL A 146 12.60 -1.41 -11.95
CA VAL A 146 11.68 -0.31 -11.59
C VAL A 146 11.73 0.88 -12.56
N GLU A 147 12.80 1.00 -13.35
CA GLU A 147 12.95 1.98 -14.43
C GLU A 147 12.53 1.44 -15.82
N SER A 148 12.22 0.15 -15.92
CA SER A 148 11.92 -0.49 -17.20
C SER A 148 10.54 -0.13 -17.76
N ASP A 149 10.41 -0.18 -19.09
CA ASP A 149 9.13 -0.05 -19.79
C ASP A 149 8.14 -1.13 -19.34
N GLU A 150 8.61 -2.33 -18.99
CA GLU A 150 7.78 -3.42 -18.53
C GLU A 150 7.14 -3.11 -17.17
N ALA A 151 7.91 -2.59 -16.22
CA ALA A 151 7.36 -2.14 -14.94
C ALA A 151 6.38 -0.98 -15.10
N GLY A 152 6.65 -0.06 -16.05
CA GLY A 152 5.70 0.97 -16.48
C GLY A 152 4.38 0.38 -16.96
N ARG A 153 4.44 -0.54 -17.92
CA ARG A 153 3.27 -1.21 -18.50
C ARG A 153 2.45 -1.95 -17.44
N LEU A 154 3.10 -2.73 -16.56
CA LEU A 154 2.42 -3.47 -15.49
C LEU A 154 1.72 -2.53 -14.50
N TYR A 155 2.35 -1.40 -14.17
CA TYR A 155 1.75 -0.40 -13.29
C TYR A 155 0.55 0.29 -13.93
N ASP A 156 0.63 0.66 -15.21
CA ASP A 156 -0.48 1.27 -15.95
C ASP A 156 -1.67 0.30 -16.10
N GLU A 157 -1.40 -0.96 -16.42
CA GLU A 157 -2.42 -2.01 -16.50
C GLU A 157 -3.09 -2.26 -15.14
N GLY A 158 -2.30 -2.32 -14.07
CA GLY A 158 -2.79 -2.45 -12.70
C GLY A 158 -3.68 -1.27 -12.28
N ASN A 159 -3.27 -0.04 -12.59
CA ASN A 159 -4.05 1.16 -12.36
C ASN A 159 -5.36 1.17 -13.13
N LYS A 160 -5.34 0.80 -14.41
CA LYS A 160 -6.54 0.69 -15.24
C LYS A 160 -7.50 -0.35 -14.67
N ALA A 161 -7.00 -1.54 -14.32
CA ALA A 161 -7.82 -2.59 -13.73
C ALA A 161 -8.43 -2.19 -12.38
N ALA A 162 -7.70 -1.41 -11.56
CA ALA A 162 -8.21 -0.85 -10.32
C ALA A 162 -9.37 0.12 -10.58
N GLN A 163 -9.21 1.04 -11.55
CA GLN A 163 -10.24 2.00 -11.92
C GLN A 163 -11.49 1.32 -12.48
N ASP A 164 -11.32 0.31 -13.33
CA ASP A 164 -12.43 -0.46 -13.91
C ASP A 164 -13.23 -1.22 -12.81
N ARG A 165 -12.63 -1.46 -11.64
CA ARG A 165 -13.28 -2.02 -10.42
C ARG A 165 -13.77 -0.96 -9.43
N GLY A 166 -13.71 0.33 -9.78
CA GLY A 166 -14.20 1.41 -8.93
C GLY A 166 -13.26 1.79 -7.78
N VAL A 167 -11.98 1.42 -7.83
CA VAL A 167 -10.98 1.87 -6.85
C VAL A 167 -10.74 3.37 -7.00
N PHE A 168 -11.04 4.12 -5.93
CA PHE A 168 -11.00 5.59 -5.92
C PHE A 168 -9.95 6.17 -4.96
N GLY A 169 -9.25 5.32 -4.22
CA GLY A 169 -8.32 5.73 -3.18
C GLY A 169 -7.56 4.55 -2.56
N ALA A 170 -6.79 4.84 -1.51
CA ALA A 170 -6.00 3.86 -0.78
C ALA A 170 -6.06 4.10 0.74
N PRO A 171 -6.05 3.05 1.58
CA PRO A 171 -6.13 1.64 1.19
C PRO A 171 -7.57 1.21 0.83
N ILE A 172 -7.70 0.31 -0.14
CA ILE A 172 -8.96 -0.41 -0.40
C ILE A 172 -8.69 -1.91 -0.32
N MET A 173 -9.53 -2.63 0.41
CA MET A 173 -9.54 -4.09 0.47
C MET A 173 -10.78 -4.59 -0.24
N MET A 174 -10.65 -5.62 -1.08
CA MET A 174 -11.78 -6.25 -1.76
C MET A 174 -11.76 -7.77 -1.61
N VAL A 175 -12.94 -8.36 -1.47
CA VAL A 175 -13.16 -9.81 -1.50
C VAL A 175 -14.33 -10.08 -2.44
N GLY A 176 -14.05 -10.64 -3.62
CA GLY A 176 -15.05 -10.75 -4.68
C GLY A 176 -15.53 -9.36 -5.14
N GLU A 177 -16.82 -9.08 -4.97
CA GLU A 177 -17.44 -7.78 -5.30
C GLU A 177 -17.51 -6.82 -4.12
N GLU A 178 -17.28 -7.30 -2.89
CA GLU A 178 -17.33 -6.48 -1.68
C GLU A 178 -16.08 -5.60 -1.54
N MET A 179 -16.25 -4.36 -1.08
CA MET A 179 -15.21 -3.34 -1.01
C MET A 179 -15.24 -2.60 0.32
N TRP A 180 -14.06 -2.46 0.96
CA TRP A 180 -13.84 -1.65 2.16
C TRP A 180 -12.73 -0.64 1.93
N TRP A 181 -13.00 0.63 2.24
CA TRP A 181 -12.03 1.72 2.10
C TRP A 181 -11.60 2.25 3.46
N GLY A 182 -10.28 2.27 3.70
CA GLY A 182 -9.66 2.80 4.91
C GLY A 182 -9.28 1.72 5.92
N ASN A 183 -8.23 2.00 6.71
CA ASN A 183 -7.81 1.10 7.80
C ASN A 183 -8.92 0.92 8.86
N ASP A 184 -9.77 1.93 9.01
CA ASP A 184 -10.90 1.97 9.93
C ASP A 184 -12.12 1.14 9.47
N ARG A 185 -11.93 0.30 8.45
CA ARG A 185 -12.91 -0.70 8.00
C ARG A 185 -12.42 -2.14 8.17
N LEU A 186 -11.22 -2.35 8.71
CA LEU A 186 -10.69 -3.70 8.93
C LEU A 186 -11.55 -4.54 9.88
N ASP A 187 -12.18 -3.92 10.89
CA ASP A 187 -13.09 -4.62 11.81
C ASP A 187 -14.32 -5.17 11.05
N LEU A 188 -14.87 -4.40 10.09
CA LEU A 188 -16.01 -4.85 9.26
C LEU A 188 -15.59 -5.90 8.22
N LEU A 189 -14.38 -5.78 7.67
CA LEU A 189 -13.81 -6.82 6.82
C LEU A 189 -13.66 -8.12 7.63
N GLU A 190 -13.16 -8.05 8.86
CA GLU A 190 -13.03 -9.22 9.73
C GLU A 190 -14.38 -9.90 10.01
N GLU A 191 -15.42 -9.13 10.32
CA GLU A 191 -16.78 -9.65 10.49
C GLU A 191 -17.23 -10.41 9.24
N PHE A 192 -17.06 -9.83 8.05
CA PHE A 192 -17.39 -10.48 6.78
C PHE A 192 -16.60 -11.78 6.58
N LEU A 193 -15.28 -11.77 6.79
CA LEU A 193 -14.44 -12.96 6.62
C LEU A 193 -14.86 -14.09 7.58
N ALA A 194 -15.24 -13.75 8.82
CA ALA A 194 -15.70 -14.71 9.80
C ALA A 194 -17.02 -15.40 9.39
N GLU A 195 -17.96 -14.66 8.81
CA GLU A 195 -19.21 -15.21 8.28
C GLU A 195 -18.98 -16.18 7.11
N GLN A 196 -18.05 -15.83 6.21
CA GLN A 196 -17.68 -16.69 5.07
C GLN A 196 -16.94 -17.96 5.50
N SER A 197 -16.15 -17.92 6.58
CA SER A 197 -15.44 -19.10 7.10
C SER A 197 -16.31 -20.02 7.96
N GLY A 198 -17.45 -19.52 8.45
CA GLY A 198 -18.42 -20.30 9.25
C GLY A 198 -19.52 -20.98 8.43
N SER A 199 -19.58 -20.71 7.12
CA SER A 199 -20.52 -21.31 6.15
C SER A 199 -19.91 -22.51 5.43
#